data_AF-A0A1F5YVB1-F1
#
_entry.id   AF-A0A1F5YVB1-F1
#
_cell.length_a   1.000
_cell.length_b   1.000
_cell.length_c   1.000
_cell.angle_alpha   90.00
_cell.angle_beta   90.00
_cell.angle_gamma   90.00
#
_symmetry.space_group_name_H-M   'P 1'
#
loop_
_entity.id
_entity.type
_entity.pdbx_description
1 polymer ?
#
loop_
_entity_poly.entity_id
_entity_poly.type
_entity_poly.pdbx_seq_one_letter_code
_entity_poly.pdbx_strand_id
1 'polypeptide(L)'
;MLSPVKIWRNQKKVKSLLNLEGKILSYTKVYVPPAGFEQQAPYVVAIAELVGGIKVIAQLIEWQDKNLKIGQKILTVLRRTKDPGLEGIIPYGIKFKPVD
;
A
#
# COMPACT_ATOMS: atom_id res chain seq x y z
N MET A 1 13.18 -14.78 3.50
CA MET A 1 13.20 -13.84 4.63
C MET A 1 13.50 -12.43 4.11
N LEU A 2 12.78 -11.39 4.55
CA LEU A 2 13.16 -10.01 4.20
C LEU A 2 14.42 -9.64 4.98
N SER A 3 15.46 -9.17 4.28
CA SER A 3 16.70 -8.73 4.93
C SER A 3 16.41 -7.53 5.85
N PRO A 4 16.77 -7.60 7.16
CA PRO A 4 16.73 -6.48 8.09
C PRO A 4 17.35 -5.19 7.52
N VAL A 5 18.50 -5.34 6.87
CA VAL A 5 19.26 -4.23 6.27
C VAL A 5 18.46 -3.56 5.14
N LYS A 6 17.76 -4.36 4.32
CA LYS A 6 16.91 -3.83 3.24
C LYS A 6 15.70 -3.07 3.79
N ILE A 7 15.07 -3.60 4.85
CA ILE A 7 13.97 -2.91 5.55
C ILE A 7 14.45 -1.56 6.07
N TRP A 8 15.58 -1.53 6.76
CA TRP A 8 16.16 -0.30 7.31
C TRP A 8 16.51 0.72 6.22
N ARG A 9 17.21 0.32 5.16
CA ARG A 9 17.57 1.21 4.04
C ARG A 9 16.35 1.83 3.34
N ASN A 10 15.26 1.07 3.23
CA ASN A 10 14.04 1.53 2.56
C ASN A 10 13.22 2.53 3.38
N GLN A 11 13.48 2.69 4.68
CA GLN A 11 12.69 3.60 5.54
C GLN A 11 12.69 5.04 5.03
N LYS A 12 13.82 5.54 4.51
CA LYS A 12 13.91 6.90 3.94
C LYS A 12 12.96 7.10 2.76
N LYS A 13 12.86 6.08 1.89
CA LYS A 13 11.96 6.08 0.73
C LYS A 13 10.49 5.96 1.14
N VAL A 14 10.19 5.16 2.16
CA VAL A 14 8.82 5.09 2.71
C VAL A 14 8.43 6.43 3.29
N LYS A 15 9.31 7.07 4.08
CA LYS A 15 9.08 8.38 4.68
C LYS A 15 8.79 9.46 3.63
N SER A 16 9.52 9.49 2.51
CA SER A 16 9.30 10.49 1.45
C SER A 16 7.96 10.31 0.71
N LEU A 17 7.28 9.17 0.90
CA LEU A 17 6.00 8.86 0.28
C LEU A 17 4.82 8.96 1.25
N LEU A 18 5.01 9.46 2.47
CA LEU A 18 3.93 9.62 3.46
C LEU A 18 3.16 10.93 3.26
N ASN A 19 1.86 10.88 3.57
CA ASN A 19 0.96 12.04 3.52
C ASN A 19 0.95 12.74 2.14
N LEU A 20 1.18 11.99 1.07
CA LEU A 20 1.06 12.48 -0.29
C LEU A 20 -0.35 12.17 -0.80
N GLU A 21 -0.98 13.18 -1.37
CA GLU A 21 -2.23 13.03 -2.09
C GLU A 21 -1.98 12.44 -3.48
N GLY A 22 -3.01 11.83 -4.05
CA GLY A 22 -2.96 11.28 -5.40
C GLY A 22 -4.31 10.81 -5.90
N LYS A 23 -4.28 10.19 -7.08
CA LYS A 23 -5.46 9.60 -7.74
C LYS A 23 -5.16 8.19 -8.23
N ILE A 24 -6.13 7.29 -8.09
CA ILE A 24 -6.03 5.94 -8.64
C ILE A 24 -6.06 5.99 -10.16
N LEU A 25 -5.07 5.39 -10.82
CA LEU A 25 -5.01 5.22 -12.27
C LEU A 25 -5.64 3.91 -12.72
N SER A 26 -5.43 2.84 -11.95
CA SER A 26 -5.98 1.51 -12.20
C SER A 26 -5.98 0.72 -10.91
N TYR A 27 -6.90 -0.23 -10.75
CA TYR A 27 -6.97 -1.09 -9.58
C TYR A 27 -7.43 -2.50 -9.95
N THR A 28 -7.16 -3.44 -9.08
CA THR A 28 -7.66 -4.81 -9.15
C THR A 28 -7.98 -5.34 -7.76
N LYS A 29 -8.92 -6.30 -7.68
CA LYS A 29 -9.28 -6.99 -6.45
C LYS A 29 -8.67 -8.39 -6.48
N VAL A 30 -7.81 -8.67 -5.51
CA VAL A 30 -7.13 -9.96 -5.37
C VAL A 30 -7.94 -10.84 -4.45
N TYR A 31 -8.59 -11.84 -5.04
CA TYR A 31 -9.39 -12.83 -4.32
C TYR A 31 -8.55 -14.04 -3.87
N VAL A 32 -7.63 -14.49 -4.72
CA VAL A 32 -6.70 -15.59 -4.44
C VAL A 32 -5.31 -14.99 -4.28
N PRO A 33 -4.87 -14.73 -3.03
CA PRO A 33 -3.62 -14.05 -2.78
C PRO A 33 -2.42 -15.01 -2.85
N PRO A 34 -1.19 -14.49 -3.05
CA PRO A 34 0.01 -15.26 -2.86
C PRO A 34 0.24 -15.60 -1.38
N ALA A 35 1.15 -16.54 -1.14
CA ALA A 35 1.49 -16.96 0.22
C ALA A 35 1.94 -15.78 1.11
N GLY A 36 1.44 -15.74 2.35
CA GLY A 36 1.70 -14.68 3.34
C GLY A 36 0.76 -13.47 3.26
N PHE A 37 -0.24 -13.50 2.39
CA PHE A 37 -1.29 -12.47 2.26
C PHE A 37 -2.71 -13.04 2.40
N GLU A 38 -2.85 -14.31 2.78
CA GLU A 38 -4.10 -15.04 2.93
C GLU A 38 -5.07 -14.31 3.86
N GLN A 39 -4.57 -13.81 4.98
CA GLN A 39 -5.37 -13.09 5.98
C GLN A 39 -5.89 -11.73 5.50
N GLN A 40 -5.39 -11.23 4.36
CA GLN A 40 -5.82 -9.94 3.80
C GLN A 40 -6.84 -10.12 2.68
N ALA A 41 -7.09 -11.35 2.21
CA ALA A 41 -8.03 -11.56 1.11
C ALA A 41 -9.50 -11.40 1.54
N PRO A 42 -10.35 -10.81 0.69
CA PRO A 42 -9.99 -10.11 -0.54
C PRO A 42 -9.41 -8.70 -0.26
N TYR A 43 -8.35 -8.31 -0.98
CA TYR A 43 -7.81 -6.94 -0.90
C TYR A 43 -7.71 -6.29 -2.28
N VAL A 44 -7.64 -4.95 -2.28
CA VAL A 44 -7.48 -4.16 -3.50
C VAL A 44 -6.05 -3.69 -3.62
N VAL A 45 -5.47 -3.83 -4.80
CA VAL A 45 -4.20 -3.21 -5.19
C VAL A 45 -4.48 -2.16 -6.25
N ALA A 46 -3.83 -1.00 -6.13
CA ALA A 46 -3.98 0.07 -7.09
C ALA A 46 -2.62 0.59 -7.57
N ILE A 47 -2.60 1.11 -8.79
CA ILE A 47 -1.59 2.04 -9.29
C ILE A 47 -2.17 3.43 -9.05
N ALA A 48 -1.44 4.30 -8.34
CA ALA A 48 -1.84 5.69 -8.12
C ALA A 48 -0.75 6.65 -8.63
N GLU A 49 -1.19 7.79 -9.16
CA GLU A 49 -0.34 8.93 -9.44
C GLU A 49 -0.44 9.90 -8.25
N LEU A 50 0.69 10.13 -7.59
CA LEU A 50 0.81 11.04 -6.46
C LEU A 50 1.16 12.45 -6.95
N VAL A 51 1.01 13.44 -6.06
CA VAL A 51 1.50 14.81 -6.29
C VAL A 51 2.98 14.76 -6.71
N GLY A 52 3.32 15.49 -7.78
CA GLY A 52 4.65 15.45 -8.40
C GLY A 52 4.82 14.39 -9.50
N GLY A 53 3.74 13.72 -9.92
CA GLY A 53 3.73 12.79 -11.06
C GLY A 53 4.32 11.40 -10.77
N ILE A 54 4.63 11.12 -9.51
CA ILE A 54 5.20 9.84 -9.09
C ILE A 54 4.11 8.76 -9.15
N LYS A 55 4.36 7.68 -9.87
CA LYS A 55 3.45 6.52 -9.93
C LYS A 55 3.87 5.45 -8.94
N VAL A 56 2.96 5.05 -8.06
CA VAL A 56 3.23 4.07 -7.00
C VAL A 56 2.17 2.97 -6.99
N ILE A 57 2.60 1.76 -6.66
CA ILE A 57 1.72 0.61 -6.46
C ILE A 57 1.62 0.34 -4.97
N ALA A 58 0.40 0.29 -4.45
CA ALA A 58 0.14 -0.10 -3.08
C ALA A 58 -1.27 -0.68 -2.92
N GLN A 59 -1.52 -1.31 -1.77
CA GLN A 59 -2.87 -1.75 -1.44
C GLN A 59 -3.75 -0.58 -1.02
N LEU A 60 -5.04 -0.63 -1.38
CA LEU A 60 -6.07 0.27 -0.88
C LEU A 60 -6.67 -0.30 0.40
N ILE A 61 -6.82 0.54 1.43
CA ILE A 61 -7.43 0.19 2.71
C ILE A 61 -8.57 1.13 3.05
N GLU A 62 -9.43 0.74 3.99
CA GLU A 62 -10.57 1.55 4.46
C GLU A 62 -11.45 2.06 3.30
N TRP A 63 -11.73 1.18 2.33
CA TRP A 63 -12.53 1.48 1.16
C TRP A 63 -13.90 0.79 1.20
N GLN A 64 -14.85 1.39 0.50
CA GLN A 64 -16.14 0.82 0.13
C GLN A 64 -16.24 0.71 -1.39
N ASP A 65 -17.22 -0.01 -1.93
CA ASP A 65 -17.33 -0.21 -3.38
C ASP A 65 -17.44 1.11 -4.16
N LYS A 66 -18.05 2.15 -3.58
CA LYS A 66 -18.11 3.51 -4.17
C LYS A 66 -16.73 4.15 -4.41
N ASN A 67 -15.71 3.73 -3.65
CA ASN A 67 -14.34 4.24 -3.78
C ASN A 67 -13.55 3.48 -4.85
N LEU A 68 -14.01 2.32 -5.32
CA LEU A 68 -13.31 1.51 -6.31
C LEU A 68 -13.57 2.02 -7.73
N LYS A 69 -12.98 3.17 -8.03
CA LYS A 69 -13.08 3.80 -9.35
C LYS A 69 -11.76 4.46 -9.75
N ILE A 70 -11.49 4.46 -11.05
CA ILE A 70 -10.40 5.24 -11.63
C ILE A 70 -10.65 6.73 -11.33
N GLY A 71 -9.60 7.45 -10.95
CA GLY A 71 -9.68 8.84 -10.53
C GLY A 71 -10.04 9.05 -9.06
N GLN A 72 -10.32 8.00 -8.29
CA GLN A 72 -10.56 8.14 -6.84
C GLN A 72 -9.36 8.81 -6.17
N LYS A 73 -9.63 9.89 -5.42
CA LYS A 73 -8.62 10.58 -4.62
C LYS A 73 -8.20 9.71 -3.43
N ILE A 74 -6.90 9.71 -3.16
CA ILE A 74 -6.31 8.95 -2.07
C ILE A 74 -5.25 9.77 -1.33
N LEU A 75 -4.94 9.34 -0.11
CA LEU A 75 -3.78 9.76 0.67
C LEU A 75 -2.91 8.55 0.98
N THR A 76 -1.59 8.71 0.91
CA THR A 76 -0.65 7.67 1.34
C THR A 76 -0.49 7.65 2.86
N VAL A 77 -0.62 6.47 3.46
CA VAL A 77 -0.54 6.27 4.91
C VAL A 77 0.43 5.13 5.26
N LEU A 78 1.05 5.22 6.43
CA LEU A 78 1.97 4.19 6.91
C LEU A 78 1.18 2.98 7.43
N ARG A 79 1.54 1.78 6.98
CA ARG A 79 0.98 0.51 7.47
C ARG A 79 2.03 -0.59 7.53
N ARG A 80 1.80 -1.55 8.42
CA ARG A 80 2.50 -2.85 8.39
C ARG A 80 2.15 -3.56 7.07
N THR A 81 3.17 -4.01 6.36
CA THR A 81 3.00 -4.61 5.02
C THR A 81 2.95 -6.13 5.06
N LYS A 82 3.67 -6.77 6.01
CA LYS A 82 3.74 -8.21 6.18
C LYS A 82 3.85 -8.59 7.65
N ASP A 83 3.51 -9.85 7.93
CA ASP A 83 3.89 -10.48 9.18
C ASP A 83 5.35 -10.94 9.11
N PRO A 84 6.25 -10.47 10.01
CA PRO A 84 7.64 -10.89 9.98
C PRO A 84 7.90 -12.18 10.78
N GLY A 85 6.88 -12.79 11.41
CA GLY A 85 7.03 -13.88 12.36
C GLY A 85 7.46 -13.40 13.74
N LEU A 86 7.80 -14.34 14.64
CA LEU A 86 8.08 -14.07 16.06
C LEU A 86 9.33 -13.20 16.29
N GLU A 87 10.40 -13.44 15.52
CA GLU A 87 11.70 -12.79 15.72
C GLU A 87 12.08 -11.81 14.60
N GLY A 88 11.18 -11.59 13.63
CA GLY A 88 11.46 -10.77 12.46
C GLY A 88 11.15 -9.29 12.66
N ILE A 89 11.84 -8.44 11.91
CA ILE A 89 11.59 -6.99 11.90
C ILE A 89 10.30 -6.66 11.16
N ILE A 90 9.42 -5.89 11.80
CA ILE A 90 8.14 -5.44 11.22
C ILE A 90 8.40 -4.50 10.03
N PRO A 91 8.02 -4.89 8.79
CA PRO A 91 8.22 -4.04 7.63
C PRO A 91 7.05 -3.07 7.47
N TYR A 92 7.36 -1.78 7.58
CA TYR A 92 6.41 -0.71 7.26
C TYR A 92 6.56 -0.24 5.81
N GLY A 93 5.44 0.14 5.23
CA GLY A 93 5.35 0.70 3.90
C GLY A 93 4.11 1.56 3.77
N ILE A 94 3.89 2.11 2.58
CA ILE A 94 2.69 2.90 2.33
C ILE A 94 1.54 2.01 1.85
N LYS A 95 0.32 2.38 2.24
CA LYS A 95 -0.94 1.95 1.62
C LYS A 95 -1.74 3.20 1.24
N PHE A 96 -2.73 3.04 0.38
CA PHE A 96 -3.63 4.12 0.00
C PHE A 96 -4.87 4.10 0.88
N LYS A 97 -5.30 5.28 1.33
CA LYS A 97 -6.59 5.49 1.99
C LYS A 97 -7.42 6.44 1.11
N PRO A 98 -8.66 6.07 0.71
CA PRO A 98 -9.56 6.99 0.03
C PRO A 98 -9.77 8.27 0.84
N VAL A 99 -9.78 9.40 0.17
CA VAL A 99 -10.29 10.67 0.70
C VAL A 99 -11.55 11.00 -0.08
N ASP A 100 -12.63 11.36 0.62
CA ASP A 100 -13.89 11.77 0.00
C ASP A 100 -13.73 13.11 -0.75
#